data_AF-A0A6L9VXV8-F1
#
_entry.id   AF-A0A6L9VXV8-F1
#
_cell.length_a   1.000
_cell.length_b   1.000
_cell.length_c   1.000
_cell.angle_alpha   90.00
_cell.angle_beta   90.00
_cell.angle_gamma   90.00
#
_symmetry.space_group_name_H-M   'P 1'
#
loop_
_entity.id
_entity.type
_entity.pdbx_description
1 polymer ?
#
loop_
_entity_poly.entity_id
_entity_poly.type
_entity_poly.pdbx_seq_one_letter_code
_entity_poly.pdbx_strand_id
1 'polypeptide(L)'
;MGRVLRGVAVLGVTTLTLGVWTSPPGTTDPAQAGAVTTRTAGWTAPVPPSVAVAVERLTVGHPLGYGTAAQRAAQAAAEAEAAAEAAAQAQVAAAAAATAAAASAGGAPGTRSTPAGPAPARTGGPSPAAPAAAAPAGATLPLGLDPGGSAQVVTVVAPSARSTSAQLTAWERGPEGWRPVLGPMTARIGSAGIGRASETTTRTPAGTFSLTEAFGRAGNPGTALPYRLVDGDDWWVSDVRSPRYNHYAECARGTCDFDEAAAENLFDEPMYPQAVVIDYNRGGTPGAGSAFFLHVSNGAPTAGCVAIDAGSLTALLRWLDPAARPLIALGVG
;
A
#
# COMPACT_ATOMS: atom_id res chain seq x y z
N MET A 1 -44.09 15.81 -46.97
CA MET A 1 -45.06 14.91 -46.31
C MET A 1 -44.37 14.42 -45.04
N GLY A 2 -44.68 14.78 -43.80
CA GLY A 2 -45.92 15.22 -43.18
C GLY A 2 -46.53 14.10 -42.34
N ARG A 3 -46.12 13.96 -41.06
CA ARG A 3 -46.99 13.99 -39.86
C ARG A 3 -46.35 13.33 -38.63
N VAL A 4 -46.51 14.05 -37.53
CA VAL A 4 -46.34 13.72 -36.11
C VAL A 4 -47.51 12.85 -35.64
N LEU A 5 -47.29 11.94 -34.68
CA LEU A 5 -48.32 11.55 -33.71
C LEU A 5 -47.72 11.31 -32.31
N ARG A 6 -48.48 11.79 -31.32
CA ARG A 6 -48.20 11.89 -29.88
C ARG A 6 -48.46 10.57 -29.14
N GLY A 7 -47.89 10.46 -27.94
CA GLY A 7 -47.83 9.25 -27.13
C GLY A 7 -49.06 8.90 -26.30
N VAL A 8 -48.90 7.84 -25.48
CA VAL A 8 -49.81 7.40 -24.42
C VAL A 8 -48.97 6.84 -23.27
N ALA A 9 -49.34 7.22 -22.05
CA ALA A 9 -48.77 6.81 -20.78
C ALA A 9 -49.17 5.38 -20.39
N VAL A 10 -48.29 4.67 -19.67
CA VAL A 10 -48.64 3.47 -18.90
C VAL A 10 -48.34 3.74 -17.43
N LEU A 11 -49.39 3.61 -16.62
CA LEU A 11 -49.44 3.74 -15.16
C LEU A 11 -49.20 2.37 -14.50
N GLY A 12 -48.42 2.37 -13.42
CA GLY A 12 -48.55 1.47 -12.26
C GLY A 12 -47.89 0.09 -12.40
N VAL A 13 -47.47 -0.61 -11.34
CA VAL A 13 -47.41 -0.38 -9.88
C VAL A 13 -46.34 -1.38 -9.41
N THR A 14 -45.28 -0.96 -8.71
CA THR A 14 -44.42 -1.92 -7.99
C THR A 14 -44.67 -1.76 -6.51
N THR A 15 -45.45 -2.69 -5.97
CA THR A 15 -45.72 -2.84 -4.55
C THR A 15 -44.41 -3.22 -3.84
N LEU A 16 -43.90 -2.34 -2.97
CA LEU A 16 -42.77 -2.64 -2.10
C LEU A 16 -43.31 -3.29 -0.81
N THR A 17 -43.13 -4.59 -0.66
CA THR A 17 -43.41 -5.30 0.59
C THR A 17 -42.28 -5.01 1.58
N LEU A 18 -42.53 -4.16 2.57
CA LEU A 18 -41.64 -4.01 3.72
C LEU A 18 -41.92 -5.16 4.70
N GLY A 19 -40.92 -6.01 4.90
CA GLY A 19 -40.96 -7.10 5.88
C GLY A 19 -41.06 -6.54 7.30
N VAL A 20 -42.08 -6.98 8.03
CA VAL A 20 -42.29 -6.67 9.44
C VAL A 20 -41.35 -7.55 10.28
N TRP A 21 -40.52 -6.90 11.09
CA TRP A 21 -39.67 -7.56 12.10
C TRP A 21 -40.54 -7.97 13.28
N THR A 22 -40.64 -9.27 13.56
CA THR A 22 -41.40 -9.82 14.70
C THR A 22 -40.46 -10.16 15.86
N SER A 23 -40.62 -9.46 16.98
CA SER A 23 -40.07 -9.87 18.29
C SER A 23 -40.94 -10.98 18.92
N PRO A 24 -40.36 -11.90 19.72
CA PRO A 24 -41.10 -13.00 20.35
C PRO A 24 -41.97 -12.53 21.54
N PRO A 25 -43.00 -13.30 21.93
CA PRO A 25 -44.19 -12.78 22.59
C PRO A 25 -44.04 -12.64 24.12
N GLY A 26 -44.55 -11.52 24.63
CA GLY A 26 -44.93 -11.39 26.03
C GLY A 26 -46.34 -11.93 26.27
N THR A 27 -46.52 -12.61 27.40
CA THR A 27 -47.82 -12.96 27.96
C THR A 27 -48.45 -11.74 28.64
N THR A 28 -49.60 -11.25 28.17
CA THR A 28 -50.60 -10.56 29.02
C THR A 28 -51.98 -10.41 28.35
N ASP A 29 -52.97 -10.99 29.02
CA ASP A 29 -54.35 -10.55 29.36
C ASP A 29 -55.07 -9.45 28.52
N PRO A 30 -56.36 -9.63 28.11
CA PRO A 30 -57.09 -8.69 27.27
C PRO A 30 -58.04 -7.80 28.07
N ALA A 31 -57.75 -6.50 28.16
CA ALA A 31 -58.78 -5.47 28.39
C ALA A 31 -58.24 -4.11 27.95
N GLN A 32 -59.12 -3.31 27.33
CA GLN A 32 -59.01 -1.88 26.97
C GLN A 32 -58.95 -1.63 25.45
N ALA A 33 -60.15 -1.65 24.85
CA ALA A 33 -60.43 -1.02 23.57
C ALA A 33 -60.58 0.51 23.77
N GLY A 34 -59.74 1.29 23.09
CA GLY A 34 -59.88 2.74 22.98
C GLY A 34 -60.00 3.13 21.50
N ALA A 35 -61.19 3.58 21.10
CA ALA A 35 -61.45 4.08 19.75
C ALA A 35 -60.72 5.42 19.52
N VAL A 36 -59.98 5.52 18.42
CA VAL A 36 -59.43 6.80 17.94
C VAL A 36 -60.06 7.14 16.59
N THR A 37 -60.90 8.16 16.63
CA THR A 37 -61.62 8.76 15.51
C THR A 37 -60.64 9.44 14.55
N THR A 38 -60.64 9.03 13.28
CA THR A 38 -59.90 9.70 12.21
C THR A 38 -60.60 11.01 11.83
N ARG A 39 -59.93 12.15 12.06
CA ARG A 39 -60.34 13.46 11.51
C ARG A 39 -59.42 13.79 10.33
N THR A 40 -59.98 13.77 9.12
CA THR A 40 -59.33 14.24 7.89
C THR A 40 -59.30 15.76 7.88
N ALA A 41 -58.11 16.35 7.99
CA ALA A 41 -57.88 17.76 7.68
C ALA A 41 -57.15 17.83 6.33
N GLY A 42 -57.84 18.36 5.32
CA GLY A 42 -57.26 18.62 4.00
C GLY A 42 -56.36 19.84 4.06
N TRP A 43 -55.10 19.67 3.65
CA TRP A 43 -54.18 20.76 3.38
C TRP A 43 -53.77 20.68 1.90
N THR A 44 -54.26 21.62 1.10
CA THR A 44 -53.84 21.82 -0.29
C THR A 44 -52.77 22.90 -0.33
N ALA A 45 -51.51 22.49 -0.45
CA ALA A 45 -50.41 23.39 -0.84
C ALA A 45 -50.12 23.21 -2.34
N PRO A 46 -49.85 24.29 -3.10
CA PRO A 46 -49.52 24.19 -4.51
C PRO A 46 -48.17 23.50 -4.71
N VAL A 47 -48.17 22.47 -5.55
CA VAL A 47 -46.96 21.74 -5.99
C VAL A 47 -46.15 22.66 -6.90
N PRO A 48 -44.85 22.93 -6.64
CA PRO A 48 -44.00 23.64 -7.60
C PRO A 48 -43.82 22.78 -8.86
N PRO A 49 -43.62 23.39 -10.05
CA PRO A 49 -43.47 22.63 -11.29
C PRO A 49 -42.29 21.66 -11.18
N SER A 50 -42.57 20.41 -11.53
CA SER A 50 -41.63 19.29 -11.50
C SER A 50 -40.37 19.64 -12.29
N VAL A 51 -39.24 19.79 -11.60
CA VAL A 51 -37.93 19.64 -12.26
C VAL A 51 -37.85 18.17 -12.66
N ALA A 52 -37.96 17.90 -13.96
CA ALA A 52 -37.66 16.58 -14.51
C ALA A 52 -36.15 16.35 -14.32
N VAL A 53 -35.77 15.74 -13.19
CA VAL A 53 -34.44 15.17 -13.05
C VAL A 53 -34.43 13.93 -13.93
N ALA A 54 -33.63 13.96 -15.00
CA ALA A 54 -33.37 12.78 -15.81
C ALA A 54 -32.88 11.66 -14.89
N VAL A 55 -33.60 10.55 -14.86
CA VAL A 55 -33.14 9.31 -14.20
C VAL A 55 -32.13 8.62 -15.11
N GLU A 56 -31.08 9.34 -15.47
CA GLU A 56 -29.84 8.77 -15.97
C GLU A 56 -28.74 9.25 -15.03
N ARG A 57 -28.11 8.28 -14.35
CA ARG A 57 -27.04 8.43 -13.35
C ARG A 57 -27.52 8.67 -11.91
N LEU A 58 -28.26 7.70 -11.38
CA LEU A 58 -28.10 7.35 -9.97
C LEU A 58 -26.86 6.46 -9.85
N THR A 59 -25.65 7.06 -9.82
CA THR A 59 -24.46 6.33 -9.39
C THR A 59 -24.54 6.19 -7.88
N VAL A 60 -24.85 4.99 -7.41
CA VAL A 60 -24.64 4.60 -6.01
C VAL A 60 -23.15 4.77 -5.73
N GLY A 61 -22.82 5.78 -4.93
CA GLY A 61 -21.45 6.06 -4.50
C GLY A 61 -20.89 4.83 -3.80
N HIS A 62 -19.92 4.19 -4.44
CA HIS A 62 -19.11 3.18 -3.78
C HIS A 62 -18.21 3.89 -2.76
N PRO A 63 -17.94 3.29 -1.59
CA PRO A 63 -16.95 3.80 -0.66
C PRO A 63 -15.61 3.96 -1.40
N LEU A 64 -14.97 5.11 -1.21
CA LEU A 64 -13.69 5.46 -1.80
C LEU A 64 -12.63 4.41 -1.43
N GLY A 65 -11.94 3.86 -2.43
CA GLY A 65 -10.80 2.97 -2.20
C GLY A 65 -10.69 1.75 -3.12
N TYR A 66 -11.71 1.44 -3.92
CA TYR A 66 -11.67 0.25 -4.76
C TYR A 66 -11.91 0.60 -6.23
N GLY A 67 -10.95 0.24 -7.10
CA GLY A 67 -11.14 0.25 -8.53
C GLY A 67 -12.40 -0.53 -8.93
N THR A 68 -12.90 -0.27 -10.14
CA THR A 68 -14.07 -0.98 -10.66
C THR A 68 -13.86 -2.50 -10.58
N ALA A 69 -14.95 -3.26 -10.46
CA ALA A 69 -14.86 -4.73 -10.47
C ALA A 69 -14.07 -5.26 -11.69
N ALA A 70 -14.15 -4.56 -12.83
CA ALA A 70 -13.38 -4.86 -14.03
C ALA A 70 -11.86 -4.65 -13.85
N GLN A 71 -11.44 -3.57 -13.19
CA GLN A 71 -10.02 -3.30 -12.91
C GLN A 71 -9.44 -4.30 -11.91
N ARG A 72 -10.19 -4.67 -10.87
CA ARG A 72 -9.77 -5.70 -9.92
C ARG A 72 -9.70 -7.08 -10.56
N ALA A 73 -10.63 -7.40 -11.45
CA ALA A 73 -10.59 -8.66 -12.21
C ALA A 73 -9.40 -8.71 -13.18
N ALA A 74 -9.08 -7.60 -13.86
CA ALA A 74 -7.94 -7.52 -14.75
C ALA A 74 -6.61 -7.66 -14.00
N GLN A 75 -6.48 -7.04 -12.83
CA GLN A 75 -5.30 -7.17 -11.98
C GLN A 75 -5.15 -8.59 -11.42
N ALA A 76 -6.23 -9.18 -10.90
CA ALA A 76 -6.22 -10.55 -10.39
C ALA A 76 -5.91 -11.59 -11.49
N ALA A 77 -6.35 -11.35 -12.73
CA ALA A 77 -6.05 -12.23 -13.86
C ALA A 77 -4.56 -12.16 -14.25
N ALA A 78 -3.98 -10.95 -14.29
CA ALA A 78 -2.55 -10.77 -14.54
C ALA A 78 -1.69 -11.38 -13.42
N GLU A 79 -2.13 -11.24 -12.17
CA GLU A 79 -1.47 -11.85 -11.00
C GLU A 79 -1.56 -13.39 -11.03
N ALA A 80 -2.68 -13.95 -11.48
CA ALA A 80 -2.86 -15.40 -11.61
C ALA A 80 -2.01 -16.02 -12.73
N GLU A 81 -1.90 -15.35 -13.89
CA GLU A 81 -1.03 -15.78 -15.00
C GLU A 81 0.45 -15.74 -14.56
N ALA A 82 0.84 -14.69 -13.83
CA ALA A 82 2.17 -14.58 -13.24
C ALA A 82 2.44 -15.65 -12.16
N ALA A 83 1.43 -16.03 -11.37
CA ALA A 83 1.54 -17.09 -10.36
C ALA A 83 1.73 -18.47 -11.00
N ALA A 84 1.06 -18.75 -12.13
CA ALA A 84 1.21 -19.99 -12.87
C ALA A 84 2.62 -20.14 -13.46
N GLU A 85 3.19 -19.06 -14.03
CA GLU A 85 4.58 -19.06 -14.49
C GLU A 85 5.59 -19.21 -13.34
N ALA A 86 5.32 -18.59 -12.18
CA ALA A 86 6.16 -18.72 -10.99
C ALA A 86 6.19 -20.17 -10.45
N ALA A 87 5.06 -20.87 -10.46
CA ALA A 87 4.97 -22.27 -10.07
C ALA A 87 5.79 -23.18 -11.03
N ALA A 88 5.73 -22.92 -12.33
CA ALA A 88 6.52 -23.64 -13.33
C ALA A 88 8.04 -23.41 -13.14
N GLN A 89 8.46 -22.19 -12.80
CA GLN A 89 9.86 -21.86 -12.58
C GLN A 89 10.42 -22.42 -11.26
N ALA A 90 9.61 -22.51 -10.20
CA ALA A 90 9.98 -23.16 -8.95
C ALA A 90 10.33 -24.64 -9.14
N GLN A 91 9.61 -25.33 -10.04
CA GLN A 91 9.90 -26.72 -10.39
C GLN A 91 11.25 -26.86 -11.11
N VAL A 92 11.60 -25.94 -12.01
CA VAL A 92 12.91 -25.93 -12.70
C VAL A 92 14.07 -25.64 -11.73
N ALA A 93 13.87 -24.71 -10.79
CA ALA A 93 14.87 -24.39 -9.77
C ALA A 93 15.12 -25.56 -8.79
N ALA A 94 14.05 -26.27 -8.39
CA ALA A 94 14.17 -27.46 -7.56
C ALA A 94 14.99 -28.57 -8.25
N ALA A 95 14.81 -28.76 -9.56
CA ALA A 95 15.60 -29.70 -10.36
C ALA A 95 17.09 -29.29 -10.45
N ALA A 96 17.38 -27.99 -10.60
CA ALA A 96 18.74 -27.47 -10.63
C ALA A 96 19.45 -27.62 -9.26
N ALA A 97 18.73 -27.36 -8.16
CA ALA A 97 19.26 -27.50 -6.80
C ALA A 97 19.58 -28.96 -6.45
N ALA A 98 18.73 -29.91 -6.87
CA ALA A 98 18.99 -31.35 -6.71
C ALA A 98 20.29 -31.77 -7.44
N THR A 99 20.55 -31.17 -8.61
CA THR A 99 21.76 -31.43 -9.41
C THR A 99 23.02 -30.85 -8.75
N ALA A 100 22.93 -29.67 -8.15
CA ALA A 100 24.04 -29.03 -7.42
C ALA A 100 24.37 -29.74 -6.09
N ALA A 101 23.35 -30.25 -5.39
CA ALA A 101 23.54 -31.04 -4.17
C ALA A 101 24.32 -32.34 -4.42
N ALA A 102 24.07 -33.01 -5.55
CA ALA A 102 24.84 -34.19 -5.96
C ALA A 102 26.33 -33.88 -6.23
N ALA A 103 26.65 -32.67 -6.70
CA ALA A 103 28.03 -32.25 -6.97
C ALA A 103 28.83 -31.87 -5.70
N SER A 104 28.12 -31.52 -4.61
CA SER A 104 28.73 -30.99 -3.38
C SER A 104 29.17 -32.08 -2.39
N ALA A 105 28.79 -33.35 -2.61
CA ALA A 105 29.14 -34.48 -1.73
C ALA A 105 30.61 -34.97 -1.89
N GLY A 106 31.46 -34.28 -2.66
CA GLY A 106 32.79 -34.77 -3.06
C GLY A 106 34.03 -34.02 -2.52
N GLY A 107 33.93 -33.05 -1.60
CA GLY A 107 35.07 -32.19 -1.22
C GLY A 107 35.41 -32.15 0.29
N ALA A 108 36.66 -32.44 0.65
CA ALA A 108 37.22 -32.42 2.02
C ALA A 108 37.89 -31.05 2.39
N PRO A 109 38.17 -30.74 3.69
CA PRO A 109 38.41 -29.36 4.14
C PRO A 109 39.85 -29.03 4.61
N GLY A 110 40.20 -27.73 4.57
CA GLY A 110 41.31 -27.07 5.25
C GLY A 110 41.32 -25.58 4.87
N THR A 111 41.73 -24.57 5.63
CA THR A 111 42.28 -24.40 7.00
C THR A 111 42.03 -22.94 7.43
N ARG A 112 42.13 -22.71 8.73
CA ARG A 112 41.81 -21.51 9.53
C ARG A 112 42.89 -20.42 9.46
N SER A 113 42.52 -19.13 9.53
CA SER A 113 43.39 -18.00 9.93
C SER A 113 42.62 -16.89 10.67
N THR A 114 43.22 -16.37 11.73
CA THR A 114 42.75 -15.37 12.72
C THR A 114 43.17 -13.91 12.39
N PRO A 115 42.60 -12.88 13.07
CA PRO A 115 42.64 -11.46 12.65
C PRO A 115 43.63 -10.56 13.44
N ALA A 116 43.90 -9.35 12.93
CA ALA A 116 44.59 -8.26 13.63
C ALA A 116 43.88 -6.90 13.42
N GLY A 117 43.82 -6.10 14.50
CA GLY A 117 43.03 -4.87 14.66
C GLY A 117 43.66 -3.55 14.18
N PRO A 118 43.03 -2.38 14.52
CA PRO A 118 43.00 -1.18 13.66
C PRO A 118 43.74 0.07 14.21
N ALA A 119 43.90 1.11 13.37
CA ALA A 119 44.25 2.50 13.73
C ALA A 119 43.84 3.50 12.59
N PRO A 120 43.85 4.84 12.77
CA PRO A 120 42.75 5.66 13.29
C PRO A 120 42.17 6.69 12.29
N ALA A 121 41.07 7.32 12.72
CA ALA A 121 40.26 8.32 12.04
C ALA A 121 40.97 9.66 11.79
N ARG A 122 40.62 10.32 10.67
CA ARG A 122 40.86 11.75 10.42
C ARG A 122 39.54 12.48 10.23
N THR A 123 39.49 13.63 10.87
CA THR A 123 38.43 14.63 10.94
C THR A 123 38.22 15.36 9.61
N GLY A 124 36.96 15.60 9.25
CA GLY A 124 36.54 16.54 8.21
C GLY A 124 35.24 17.20 8.64
N GLY A 125 35.28 18.52 8.88
CA GLY A 125 34.15 19.31 9.35
C GLY A 125 33.06 19.50 8.29
N PRO A 126 31.87 19.99 8.70
CA PRO A 126 30.72 20.12 7.81
C PRO A 126 30.91 21.27 6.81
N SER A 127 30.79 20.95 5.53
CA SER A 127 30.67 21.93 4.44
C SER A 127 29.24 22.50 4.42
N PRO A 128 29.03 23.83 4.33
CA PRO A 128 27.71 24.42 4.36
C PRO A 128 26.91 24.07 3.09
N ALA A 129 25.68 23.60 3.30
CA ALA A 129 24.72 23.33 2.26
C ALA A 129 24.41 24.62 1.47
N ALA A 130 24.70 24.59 0.16
CA ALA A 130 24.25 25.60 -0.77
C ALA A 130 22.71 25.55 -0.89
N PRO A 131 22.03 26.70 -1.06
CA PRO A 131 20.59 26.74 -1.22
C PRO A 131 20.19 25.99 -2.51
N ALA A 132 19.24 25.07 -2.38
CA ALA A 132 18.65 24.34 -3.50
C ALA A 132 18.04 25.34 -4.48
N ALA A 133 18.60 25.44 -5.68
CA ALA A 133 17.99 26.15 -6.78
C ALA A 133 16.59 25.56 -7.02
N ALA A 134 15.58 26.43 -7.08
CA ALA A 134 14.22 26.02 -7.42
C ALA A 134 14.25 25.27 -8.75
N ALA A 135 13.94 23.98 -8.71
CA ALA A 135 13.94 23.15 -9.89
C ALA A 135 12.87 23.64 -10.89
N PRO A 136 13.13 23.52 -12.21
CA PRO A 136 12.16 23.94 -13.21
C PRO A 136 10.88 23.12 -13.08
N ALA A 137 9.74 23.80 -13.12
CA ALA A 137 8.46 23.14 -13.26
C ALA A 137 8.35 22.50 -14.66
N GLY A 138 7.63 21.38 -14.74
CA GLY A 138 7.47 20.62 -16.00
C GLY A 138 8.52 19.54 -16.19
N ALA A 139 9.16 19.06 -15.13
CA ALA A 139 10.08 17.93 -15.18
C ALA A 139 9.35 16.64 -15.57
N THR A 140 10.01 15.79 -16.35
CA THR A 140 9.55 14.41 -16.59
C THR A 140 9.89 13.54 -15.39
N LEU A 141 8.92 12.75 -14.95
CA LEU A 141 9.16 11.76 -13.91
C LEU A 141 10.13 10.68 -14.43
N PRO A 142 11.11 10.25 -13.62
CA PRO A 142 11.98 9.12 -13.93
C PRO A 142 11.19 7.82 -14.21
N LEU A 143 11.88 6.82 -14.76
CA LEU A 143 11.38 5.46 -15.00
C LEU A 143 10.21 5.34 -15.99
N GLY A 144 9.88 6.40 -16.74
CA GLY A 144 8.75 6.40 -17.66
C GLY A 144 7.41 6.19 -16.96
N LEU A 145 7.33 6.56 -15.67
CA LEU A 145 6.17 6.37 -14.83
C LEU A 145 4.94 7.11 -15.38
N ASP A 146 3.82 6.40 -15.49
CA ASP A 146 2.49 7.01 -15.59
C ASP A 146 1.92 7.17 -14.17
N PRO A 147 1.85 8.40 -13.62
CA PRO A 147 1.34 8.63 -12.28
C PRO A 147 -0.20 8.55 -12.21
N GLY A 148 -0.89 8.43 -13.36
CA GLY A 148 -2.35 8.42 -13.44
C GLY A 148 -2.98 9.62 -12.71
N GLY A 149 -3.80 9.33 -11.71
CA GLY A 149 -4.45 10.34 -10.87
C GLY A 149 -3.59 10.90 -9.74
N SER A 150 -2.37 10.43 -9.53
CA SER A 150 -1.53 10.88 -8.43
C SER A 150 -1.05 12.33 -8.61
N ALA A 151 -0.96 13.05 -7.49
CA ALA A 151 -0.31 14.36 -7.41
C ALA A 151 1.00 14.33 -6.60
N GLN A 152 1.36 13.16 -6.05
CA GLN A 152 2.57 12.95 -5.25
C GLN A 152 3.27 11.66 -5.66
N VAL A 153 4.53 11.76 -6.09
CA VAL A 153 5.33 10.61 -6.50
C VAL A 153 6.66 10.64 -5.76
N VAL A 154 7.08 9.50 -5.23
CA VAL A 154 8.44 9.26 -4.76
C VAL A 154 9.12 8.37 -5.78
N THR A 155 10.27 8.77 -6.32
CA THR A 155 11.07 7.90 -7.19
C THR A 155 12.32 7.45 -6.46
N VAL A 156 12.65 6.17 -6.54
CA VAL A 156 13.89 5.58 -6.04
C VAL A 156 14.60 4.91 -7.21
N VAL A 157 15.66 5.55 -7.70
CA VAL A 157 16.37 5.15 -8.92
C VAL A 157 17.76 4.64 -8.57
N ALA A 158 18.01 3.36 -8.81
CA ALA A 158 19.31 2.75 -8.66
C ALA A 158 20.11 2.80 -9.98
N PRO A 159 21.43 3.00 -9.96
CA PRO A 159 22.22 3.04 -11.18
C PRO A 159 22.39 1.65 -11.85
N SER A 160 22.07 0.57 -11.13
CA SER A 160 22.04 -0.79 -11.68
C SER A 160 21.14 -1.70 -10.86
N ALA A 161 20.70 -2.82 -11.43
CA ALA A 161 19.89 -3.83 -10.73
C ALA A 161 20.61 -4.51 -9.56
N ARG A 162 21.93 -4.32 -9.40
CA ARG A 162 22.75 -4.90 -8.31
C ARG A 162 23.24 -3.86 -7.31
N SER A 163 22.92 -2.58 -7.53
CA SER A 163 23.33 -1.52 -6.62
C SER A 163 22.63 -1.66 -5.28
N THR A 164 23.34 -1.36 -4.19
CA THR A 164 22.77 -1.35 -2.83
C THR A 164 22.43 0.06 -2.35
N SER A 165 22.65 1.06 -3.19
CA SER A 165 22.18 2.43 -3.02
C SER A 165 21.42 2.91 -4.24
N ALA A 166 20.52 3.85 -4.02
CA ALA A 166 19.69 4.53 -5.01
C ALA A 166 19.53 6.00 -4.64
N GLN A 167 19.01 6.81 -5.57
CA GLN A 167 18.60 8.18 -5.29
C GLN A 167 17.09 8.24 -5.11
N LEU A 168 16.64 8.77 -3.96
CA LEU A 168 15.24 9.05 -3.68
C LEU A 168 14.94 10.54 -3.95
N THR A 169 13.87 10.81 -4.70
CA THR A 169 13.34 12.16 -4.95
C THR A 169 11.83 12.14 -4.77
N ALA A 170 11.29 13.12 -4.04
CA ALA A 170 9.84 13.34 -3.95
C ALA A 170 9.42 14.42 -4.93
N TRP A 171 8.31 14.19 -5.62
CA TRP A 171 7.78 15.01 -6.71
C TRP A 171 6.33 15.36 -6.44
N GLU A 172 5.97 16.60 -6.75
CA GLU A 172 4.61 17.09 -6.62
C GLU A 172 4.11 17.62 -7.97
N ARG A 173 2.84 17.35 -8.27
CA ARG A 173 2.18 17.84 -9.47
C ARG A 173 1.61 19.24 -9.24
N GLY A 174 2.23 20.24 -9.85
CA GLY A 174 1.72 21.61 -9.92
C GLY A 174 0.96 21.89 -11.22
N PRO A 175 0.46 23.13 -11.39
CA PRO A 175 -0.22 23.57 -12.63
C PRO A 175 0.69 23.51 -13.86
N GLU A 176 1.99 23.72 -13.68
CA GLU A 176 3.02 23.70 -14.73
C GLU A 176 3.62 22.30 -14.94
N GLY A 177 3.11 21.27 -14.26
CA GLY A 177 3.60 19.90 -14.32
C GLY A 177 4.32 19.45 -13.05
N TRP A 178 5.12 18.40 -13.15
CA TRP A 178 5.84 17.84 -12.01
C TRP A 178 7.05 18.69 -11.64
N ARG A 179 7.30 18.82 -10.34
CA ARG A 179 8.52 19.43 -9.78
C ARG A 179 9.04 18.58 -8.63
N PRO A 180 10.35 18.47 -8.44
CA PRO A 180 10.89 17.86 -7.23
C PRO A 180 10.68 18.82 -6.05
N VAL A 181 10.29 18.27 -4.90
CA VAL A 181 10.04 19.01 -3.66
C VAL A 181 10.92 18.55 -2.51
N LEU A 182 11.43 17.31 -2.55
CA LEU A 182 12.45 16.79 -1.64
C LEU A 182 13.48 15.95 -2.41
N GLY A 183 14.74 16.02 -1.99
CA GLY A 183 15.84 15.27 -2.61
C GLY A 183 16.49 16.00 -3.81
N PRO A 184 17.34 15.29 -4.58
CA PRO A 184 17.65 13.87 -4.43
C PRO A 184 18.44 13.57 -3.15
N MET A 185 18.12 12.47 -2.48
CA MET A 185 18.82 11.99 -1.28
C MET A 185 19.26 10.54 -1.47
N THR A 186 20.34 10.15 -0.80
CA THR A 186 20.83 8.77 -0.84
C THR A 186 19.86 7.85 -0.10
N ALA A 187 19.43 6.78 -0.77
CA ALA A 187 18.68 5.69 -0.19
C ALA A 187 19.52 4.39 -0.19
N ARG A 188 19.39 3.59 0.87
CA ARG A 188 19.82 2.19 0.90
C ARG A 188 18.66 1.32 0.43
N ILE A 189 18.99 0.31 -0.36
CA ILE A 189 18.03 -0.65 -0.92
C ILE A 189 18.53 -2.07 -0.66
N GLY A 190 17.76 -3.06 -1.11
CA GLY A 190 18.03 -4.47 -0.92
C GLY A 190 19.48 -4.86 -1.21
N SER A 191 20.05 -5.76 -0.40
CA SER A 191 21.43 -6.24 -0.58
C SER A 191 21.64 -6.99 -1.91
N ALA A 192 20.56 -7.50 -2.51
CA ALA A 192 20.57 -8.08 -3.86
C ALA A 192 20.18 -7.08 -4.98
N GLY A 193 19.93 -5.81 -4.63
CA GLY A 193 19.56 -4.69 -5.49
C GLY A 193 18.06 -4.53 -5.72
N ILE A 194 17.66 -3.94 -6.85
CA ILE A 194 16.26 -3.76 -7.26
C ILE A 194 15.89 -4.83 -8.29
N GLY A 195 14.70 -5.41 -8.17
CA GLY A 195 14.17 -6.37 -9.14
C GLY A 195 12.95 -7.12 -8.63
N ARG A 196 12.75 -8.35 -9.11
CA ARG A 196 11.68 -9.23 -8.62
C ARG A 196 11.94 -9.62 -7.16
N ALA A 197 11.01 -9.29 -6.27
CA ALA A 197 11.03 -9.66 -4.86
C ALA A 197 10.40 -11.06 -4.64
N SER A 198 10.73 -11.66 -3.49
CA SER A 198 10.14 -12.88 -2.92
C SER A 198 10.67 -13.06 -1.49
N GLU A 199 10.09 -13.95 -0.71
CA GLU A 199 10.58 -14.30 0.63
C GLU A 199 12.02 -14.84 0.66
N THR A 200 12.56 -15.28 -0.49
CA THR A 200 13.91 -15.87 -0.59
C THR A 200 14.96 -14.93 -1.18
N THR A 201 14.60 -13.67 -1.46
CA THR A 201 15.53 -12.69 -2.05
C THR A 201 15.50 -11.38 -1.30
N THR A 202 16.67 -10.79 -1.08
CA THR A 202 16.84 -9.47 -0.49
C THR A 202 16.80 -8.34 -1.52
N ARG A 203 15.88 -8.42 -2.48
CA ARG A 203 15.68 -7.39 -3.51
C ARG A 203 14.58 -6.44 -3.10
N THR A 204 14.82 -5.15 -3.32
CA THR A 204 13.75 -4.16 -3.33
C THR A 204 12.87 -4.41 -4.55
N PRO A 205 11.53 -4.49 -4.40
CA PRO A 205 10.64 -4.76 -5.52
C PRO A 205 10.74 -3.66 -6.56
N ALA A 206 10.97 -4.01 -7.82
CA ALA A 206 10.86 -3.09 -8.94
C ALA A 206 9.38 -2.90 -9.31
N GLY A 207 8.95 -1.65 -9.52
CA GLY A 207 7.57 -1.34 -9.88
C GLY A 207 7.08 -0.02 -9.30
N THR A 208 5.77 0.21 -9.36
CA THR A 208 5.12 1.38 -8.76
C THR A 208 4.05 0.93 -7.79
N PHE A 209 4.07 1.46 -6.57
CA PHE A 209 3.22 1.04 -5.45
C PHE A 209 2.63 2.26 -4.75
N SER A 210 1.49 2.12 -4.08
CA SER A 210 0.94 3.18 -3.23
C SER A 210 1.68 3.26 -1.89
N LEU A 211 1.57 4.43 -1.26
CA LEU A 211 1.99 4.70 0.11
C LEU A 211 0.75 5.03 0.95
N THR A 212 0.09 4.03 1.51
CA THR A 212 -1.25 4.20 2.10
C THR A 212 -1.26 4.48 3.60
N GLU A 213 -0.28 3.97 4.34
CA GLU A 213 -0.20 4.15 5.78
C GLU A 213 1.25 4.23 6.28
N ALA A 214 1.39 4.78 7.48
CA ALA A 214 2.64 4.93 8.19
C ALA A 214 2.55 4.32 9.59
N PHE A 215 3.70 4.00 10.16
CA PHE A 215 3.79 3.51 11.52
C PHE A 215 5.13 3.91 12.15
N GLY A 216 5.28 3.71 13.45
CA GLY A 216 6.58 3.85 14.09
C GLY A 216 6.51 3.81 15.60
N ARG A 217 7.68 3.63 16.21
CA ARG A 217 7.87 3.61 17.66
C ARG A 217 7.84 5.01 18.28
N ALA A 218 8.09 6.03 17.47
CA ALA A 218 7.85 7.42 17.85
C ALA A 218 6.41 7.81 17.46
N GLY A 219 5.84 8.78 18.16
CA GLY A 219 4.54 9.35 17.82
C GLY A 219 4.52 9.97 16.42
N ASN A 220 3.32 10.23 15.90
CA ASN A 220 3.12 10.78 14.56
C ASN A 220 3.95 12.07 14.36
N PRO A 221 4.87 12.13 13.37
CA PRO A 221 5.74 13.28 13.13
C PRO A 221 5.02 14.49 12.52
N GLY A 222 3.72 14.41 12.27
CA GLY A 222 2.90 15.40 11.57
C GLY A 222 2.50 14.95 10.15
N THR A 223 2.44 13.64 9.88
CA THR A 223 1.92 13.11 8.60
C THR A 223 0.40 13.17 8.54
N ALA A 224 -0.14 13.36 7.33
CA ALA A 224 -1.55 13.22 7.04
C ALA A 224 -1.97 11.77 6.73
N LEU A 225 -1.01 10.86 6.50
CA LEU A 225 -1.29 9.44 6.37
C LEU A 225 -1.85 8.87 7.69
N PRO A 226 -2.71 7.84 7.65
CA PRO A 226 -2.99 7.02 8.81
C PRO A 226 -1.68 6.58 9.48
N TYR A 227 -1.53 6.86 10.77
CA TYR A 227 -0.30 6.59 11.51
C TYR A 227 -0.56 5.68 12.70
N ARG A 228 0.15 4.57 12.79
CA ARG A 228 0.12 3.64 13.92
C ARG A 228 1.34 3.83 14.82
N LEU A 229 1.12 4.15 16.09
CA LEU A 229 2.16 4.02 17.11
C LEU A 229 2.26 2.54 17.47
N VAL A 230 3.43 1.93 17.23
CA VAL A 230 3.63 0.49 17.47
C VAL A 230 4.23 0.22 18.85
N ASP A 231 3.88 -0.91 19.42
CA ASP A 231 4.41 -1.50 20.64
C ASP A 231 4.76 -2.99 20.44
N GLY A 232 5.05 -3.69 21.55
CA GLY A 232 5.54 -5.07 21.53
C GLY A 232 4.58 -6.10 20.92
N ASP A 233 3.31 -5.75 20.70
CA ASP A 233 2.25 -6.62 20.18
C ASP A 233 1.94 -6.33 18.70
N ASP A 234 2.61 -5.36 18.07
CA ASP A 234 2.44 -5.00 16.66
C ASP A 234 3.36 -5.82 15.73
N TRP A 235 2.75 -6.51 14.77
CA TRP A 235 3.45 -7.38 13.83
C TRP A 235 3.11 -7.07 12.38
N TRP A 236 4.08 -7.31 11.49
CA TRP A 236 3.82 -7.55 10.08
C TRP A 236 4.06 -9.02 9.75
N VAL A 237 3.03 -9.71 9.26
CA VAL A 237 3.07 -11.16 9.11
C VAL A 237 3.77 -11.54 7.80
N SER A 238 4.90 -12.24 7.88
CA SER A 238 5.60 -12.79 6.71
C SER A 238 5.54 -14.33 6.64
N ASP A 239 4.77 -14.97 7.53
CA ASP A 239 4.42 -16.40 7.42
C ASP A 239 3.53 -16.65 6.20
N VAL A 240 4.10 -17.25 5.15
CA VAL A 240 3.43 -17.56 3.87
C VAL A 240 2.22 -18.49 3.99
N ARG A 241 2.07 -19.20 5.12
CA ARG A 241 0.92 -20.08 5.37
C ARG A 241 -0.21 -19.36 6.10
N SER A 242 0.06 -18.18 6.66
CA SER A 242 -0.92 -17.41 7.40
C SER A 242 -1.95 -16.78 6.45
N PRO A 243 -3.24 -16.78 6.80
CA PRO A 243 -4.25 -15.99 6.08
C PRO A 243 -4.00 -14.48 6.20
N ARG A 244 -3.10 -14.04 7.08
CA ARG A 244 -2.67 -12.65 7.23
C ARG A 244 -1.34 -12.35 6.56
N TYR A 245 -0.83 -13.24 5.71
CA TYR A 245 0.43 -13.01 5.02
C TYR A 245 0.49 -11.65 4.32
N ASN A 246 1.57 -10.91 4.57
CA ASN A 246 1.81 -9.53 4.17
C ASN A 246 0.79 -8.50 4.68
N HIS A 247 0.26 -8.72 5.88
CA HIS A 247 -0.61 -7.76 6.57
C HIS A 247 -0.14 -7.49 8.01
N TYR A 248 -0.52 -6.32 8.50
CA TYR A 248 -0.45 -5.99 9.92
C TYR A 248 -1.33 -6.94 10.76
N ALA A 249 -0.84 -7.34 11.92
CA ALA A 249 -1.59 -8.04 12.94
C ALA A 249 -1.17 -7.56 14.34
N GLU A 250 -2.09 -7.71 15.29
CA GLU A 250 -1.87 -7.34 16.69
C GLU A 250 -2.13 -8.57 17.57
N CYS A 251 -1.14 -8.97 18.35
CA CYS A 251 -1.23 -10.10 19.27
C CYS A 251 -0.06 -10.09 20.24
N ALA A 252 -0.32 -10.50 21.48
CA ALA A 252 0.71 -10.69 22.47
C ALA A 252 1.70 -11.78 22.03
N ARG A 253 2.98 -11.57 22.31
CA ARG A 253 4.05 -12.56 22.03
C ARG A 253 3.70 -13.94 22.57
N GLY A 254 3.93 -14.95 21.74
CA GLY A 254 3.60 -16.35 22.02
C GLY A 254 2.12 -16.69 21.92
N THR A 255 1.26 -15.77 21.47
CA THR A 255 -0.19 -15.98 21.33
C THR A 255 -0.71 -15.78 19.91
N CYS A 256 0.16 -15.37 18.98
CA CYS A 256 -0.22 -15.13 17.60
C CYS A 256 -0.64 -16.44 16.91
N ASP A 257 -1.57 -16.33 15.96
CA ASP A 257 -2.07 -17.46 15.15
C ASP A 257 -1.27 -17.65 13.84
N PHE A 258 -0.08 -17.05 13.77
CA PHE A 258 0.90 -17.17 12.70
C PHE A 258 2.27 -17.52 13.29
N ASP A 259 3.18 -17.98 12.44
CA ASP A 259 4.57 -18.23 12.85
C ASP A 259 5.29 -16.90 13.15
N GLU A 260 5.40 -16.56 14.44
CA GLU A 260 6.07 -15.33 14.91
C GLU A 260 7.54 -15.26 14.46
N ALA A 261 8.22 -16.40 14.25
CA ALA A 261 9.62 -16.41 13.79
C ALA A 261 9.74 -16.08 12.30
N ALA A 262 8.64 -16.23 11.54
CA ALA A 262 8.53 -15.78 10.17
C ALA A 262 7.85 -14.41 10.06
N ALA A 263 7.43 -13.78 11.16
CA ALA A 263 6.85 -12.44 11.16
C ALA A 263 7.85 -11.41 11.67
N GLU A 264 7.57 -10.14 11.40
CA GLU A 264 8.38 -9.01 11.85
C GLU A 264 7.66 -8.29 12.98
N ASN A 265 8.28 -8.24 14.17
CA ASN A 265 7.78 -7.43 15.27
C ASN A 265 8.21 -5.97 15.03
N LEU A 266 7.23 -5.09 14.80
CA LEU A 266 7.52 -3.73 14.34
C LEU A 266 8.19 -2.85 15.41
N PHE A 267 8.04 -3.21 16.69
CA PHE A 267 8.65 -2.47 17.80
C PHE A 267 10.09 -2.89 18.11
N ASP A 268 10.44 -4.15 17.85
CA ASP A 268 11.81 -4.64 18.07
C ASP A 268 12.81 -4.02 17.08
N GLU A 269 12.33 -3.60 15.91
CA GLU A 269 13.17 -3.03 14.87
C GLU A 269 13.64 -1.60 15.21
N PRO A 270 14.96 -1.36 15.40
CA PRO A 270 15.49 -0.03 15.68
C PRO A 270 15.34 0.95 14.52
N MET A 271 15.11 0.44 13.31
CA MET A 271 14.97 1.23 12.09
C MET A 271 13.59 1.85 11.93
N TYR A 272 12.64 1.52 12.81
CA TYR A 272 11.26 1.99 12.77
C TYR A 272 10.90 2.98 13.88
N PRO A 273 11.71 4.02 14.18
CA PRO A 273 11.14 5.15 14.91
C PRO A 273 9.99 5.78 14.09
N GLN A 274 10.06 5.69 12.76
CA GLN A 274 9.01 6.01 11.80
C GLN A 274 9.26 5.22 10.49
N ALA A 275 8.19 4.82 9.81
CA ALA A 275 8.22 4.10 8.55
C ALA A 275 6.92 4.35 7.75
N VAL A 276 6.98 4.13 6.44
CA VAL A 276 5.84 4.15 5.52
C VAL A 276 5.71 2.78 4.86
N VAL A 277 4.49 2.26 4.75
CA VAL A 277 4.21 1.03 4.02
C VAL A 277 4.35 1.26 2.53
N ILE A 278 5.17 0.44 1.87
CA ILE A 278 5.17 0.30 0.41
C ILE A 278 4.18 -0.81 0.10
N ASP A 279 3.05 -0.49 -0.54
CA ASP A 279 1.95 -1.44 -0.81
C ASP A 279 2.26 -2.50 -1.89
N TYR A 280 3.48 -3.00 -1.88
CA TYR A 280 3.84 -4.18 -2.63
C TYR A 280 3.07 -5.39 -2.09
N ASN A 281 2.53 -6.21 -3.01
CA ASN A 281 1.87 -7.47 -2.67
C ASN A 281 0.73 -7.33 -1.65
N ARG A 282 -0.04 -6.23 -1.69
CA ARG A 282 -1.14 -5.96 -0.75
C ARG A 282 -2.25 -7.02 -0.76
N GLY A 283 -2.38 -7.78 -1.84
CA GLY A 283 -3.30 -8.92 -1.93
C GLY A 283 -2.82 -10.18 -1.19
N GLY A 284 -1.59 -10.18 -0.67
CA GLY A 284 -1.05 -11.29 0.12
C GLY A 284 -0.78 -12.54 -0.71
N THR A 285 -0.28 -12.42 -1.95
CA THR A 285 0.11 -13.58 -2.77
C THR A 285 1.27 -14.31 -2.09
N PRO A 286 1.09 -15.54 -1.56
CA PRO A 286 2.09 -16.20 -0.75
C PRO A 286 3.45 -16.32 -1.45
N GLY A 287 4.52 -15.96 -0.75
CA GLY A 287 5.90 -16.09 -1.24
C GLY A 287 6.37 -14.98 -2.17
N ALA A 288 5.50 -14.06 -2.60
CA ALA A 288 5.89 -12.94 -3.47
C ALA A 288 6.75 -11.89 -2.76
N GLY A 289 6.88 -11.97 -1.43
CA GLY A 289 7.62 -11.05 -0.58
C GLY A 289 6.68 -10.16 0.22
N SER A 290 7.12 -9.75 1.39
CA SER A 290 6.34 -8.99 2.36
C SER A 290 7.19 -7.94 3.09
N ALA A 291 6.55 -7.16 3.95
CA ALA A 291 7.20 -6.22 4.88
C ALA A 291 8.15 -5.22 4.21
N PHE A 292 7.80 -4.74 3.01
CA PHE A 292 8.57 -3.69 2.35
C PHE A 292 8.13 -2.32 2.84
N PHE A 293 9.05 -1.63 3.50
CA PHE A 293 8.82 -0.31 4.07
C PHE A 293 9.83 0.72 3.56
N LEU A 294 9.45 1.98 3.66
CA LEU A 294 10.38 3.10 3.61
C LEU A 294 10.68 3.56 5.04
N HIS A 295 11.91 3.36 5.52
CA HIS A 295 12.26 3.53 6.94
C HIS A 295 13.60 4.26 7.17
N VAL A 296 13.98 4.44 8.44
CA VAL A 296 15.23 5.11 8.80
C VAL A 296 16.43 4.21 8.52
N SER A 297 17.46 4.77 7.89
CA SER A 297 18.69 4.08 7.52
C SER A 297 19.66 3.96 8.70
N ASN A 298 20.28 2.79 8.82
CA ASN A 298 21.52 2.57 9.59
C ASN A 298 22.78 2.59 8.71
N GLY A 299 22.66 2.93 7.43
CA GLY A 299 23.75 2.93 6.46
C GLY A 299 24.02 1.59 5.76
N ALA A 300 23.46 0.47 6.23
CA ALA A 300 23.63 -0.84 5.60
C ALA A 300 22.64 -1.03 4.42
N PRO A 301 22.89 -1.93 3.45
CA PRO A 301 21.84 -2.44 2.57
C PRO A 301 20.70 -3.08 3.37
N THR A 302 19.48 -3.05 2.83
CA THR A 302 18.29 -3.62 3.48
C THR A 302 18.03 -5.07 3.05
N ALA A 303 17.01 -5.72 3.64
CA ALA A 303 16.45 -6.97 3.13
C ALA A 303 15.47 -6.76 1.95
N GLY A 304 15.29 -5.52 1.49
CA GLY A 304 14.42 -5.16 0.37
C GLY A 304 13.62 -3.88 0.60
N CYS A 305 13.55 -3.40 1.84
CA CYS A 305 13.06 -2.05 2.16
C CYS A 305 13.86 -0.94 1.46
N VAL A 306 13.32 0.27 1.47
CA VAL A 306 14.07 1.48 1.13
C VAL A 306 14.40 2.20 2.45
N ALA A 307 15.65 2.63 2.64
CA ALA A 307 16.04 3.32 3.86
C ALA A 307 16.76 4.64 3.59
N ILE A 308 16.31 5.73 4.22
CA ILE A 308 16.87 7.09 4.09
C ILE A 308 17.21 7.68 5.47
N ASP A 309 17.88 8.82 5.53
CA ASP A 309 18.16 9.46 6.82
C ASP A 309 16.87 9.89 7.55
N ALA A 310 16.91 9.92 8.88
CA ALA A 310 15.74 10.17 9.72
C ALA A 310 15.09 11.54 9.47
N GLY A 311 15.90 12.57 9.19
CA GLY A 311 15.40 13.92 8.93
C GLY A 311 14.62 13.98 7.62
N SER A 312 15.16 13.37 6.57
CA SER A 312 14.49 13.26 5.28
C SER A 312 13.23 12.43 5.35
N LEU A 313 13.21 11.32 6.11
CA LEU A 313 11.99 10.54 6.28
C LEU A 313 10.90 11.33 7.03
N THR A 314 11.29 12.10 8.05
CA THR A 314 10.37 12.99 8.77
C THR A 314 9.77 14.04 7.82
N ALA A 315 10.61 14.66 6.97
CA ALA A 315 10.16 15.64 6.00
C ALA A 315 9.22 15.02 4.96
N LEU A 316 9.55 13.82 4.48
CA LEU A 316 8.71 13.08 3.53
C LEU A 316 7.36 12.71 4.13
N LEU A 317 7.33 12.16 5.35
CA LEU A 317 6.09 11.81 6.05
C LEU A 317 5.16 13.01 6.22
N ARG A 318 5.70 14.18 6.59
CA ARG A 318 4.92 15.43 6.69
C ARG A 318 4.36 15.93 5.36
N TRP A 319 5.04 15.60 4.27
CA TRP A 319 4.62 15.98 2.93
C TRP A 319 3.57 15.01 2.37
N LEU A 320 3.66 13.71 2.65
CA LEU A 320 2.71 12.72 2.14
C LEU A 320 1.27 13.01 2.58
N ASP A 321 0.38 13.09 1.58
CA ASP A 321 -1.04 13.37 1.74
C ASP A 321 -1.87 12.26 1.06
N PRO A 322 -2.68 11.48 1.80
CA PRO A 322 -3.49 10.42 1.20
C PRO A 322 -4.47 10.94 0.13
N ALA A 323 -4.93 12.19 0.22
CA ALA A 323 -5.81 12.79 -0.78
C ALA A 323 -5.09 13.02 -2.13
N ALA A 324 -3.77 13.17 -2.11
CA ALA A 324 -2.94 13.30 -3.30
C ALA A 324 -2.57 11.95 -3.94
N ARG A 325 -3.01 10.82 -3.34
CA ARG A 325 -2.77 9.44 -3.81
C ARG A 325 -1.28 9.17 -4.04
N PRO A 326 -0.45 9.20 -2.99
CA PRO A 326 0.99 9.12 -3.14
C PRO A 326 1.42 7.76 -3.68
N LEU A 327 2.34 7.78 -4.65
CA LEU A 327 2.96 6.61 -5.24
C LEU A 327 4.46 6.60 -4.95
N ILE A 328 5.04 5.41 -4.91
CA ILE A 328 6.49 5.19 -4.95
C ILE A 328 6.85 4.33 -6.17
N ALA A 329 7.78 4.81 -6.98
CA ALA A 329 8.32 4.09 -8.13
C ALA A 329 9.78 3.68 -7.87
N LEU A 330 10.05 2.40 -7.99
CA LEU A 330 11.31 1.74 -7.64
C LEU A 330 11.89 1.11 -8.90
N GLY A 331 13.08 1.51 -9.33
CA GLY A 331 13.63 1.05 -10.60
C GLY A 331 15.10 1.35 -10.84
N VAL A 332 15.56 0.98 -12.03
CA VAL A 332 16.93 1.23 -12.51
C VAL A 332 16.88 2.29 -13.60
N GLY A 333 17.80 3.26 -13.56
CA GLY A 333 17.86 4.37 -14.52
C GLY A 333 19.07 5.26 -14.35
#